data_AF-A0A271M3P2-F1
#
_entry.id   AF-A0A271M3P2-F1
#
_cell.length_a   1.000
_cell.length_b   1.000
_cell.length_c   1.000
_cell.angle_alpha   90.00
_cell.angle_beta   90.00
_cell.angle_gamma   90.00
#
_symmetry.space_group_name_H-M   'P 1'
#
loop_
_entity.id
_entity.type
_entity.pdbx_description
1 polymer ?
#
loop_
_entity_poly.entity_id
_entity_poly.type
_entity_poly.pdbx_seq_one_letter_code
_entity_poly.pdbx_strand_id
1 'polypeptide(L)' 'MTLPIDLDLLEKRIAIPALLAELSYLNEQRSVELVRVWGEKTMPITSLYDLLLKEIQVSSCQQQAN' A
#
# COMPACT_ATOMS: atom_id res chain seq x y z
N MET A 1 16.05 -23.51 -12.46
CA MET A 1 14.63 -23.78 -12.13
C MET A 1 13.94 -22.43 -12.02
N THR A 2 13.08 -22.08 -12.95
CA THR A 2 12.17 -20.94 -12.81
C THR A 2 11.00 -21.40 -11.96
N LEU A 3 10.85 -20.85 -10.75
CA LEU A 3 9.62 -21.03 -9.98
C LEU A 3 8.46 -20.50 -10.84
N PRO A 4 7.31 -21.21 -10.94
CA PRO A 4 6.15 -20.76 -11.72
C PRO A 4 5.42 -19.58 -11.05
N ILE A 5 6.11 -18.83 -10.20
CA ILE A 5 5.57 -17.80 -9.32
C ILE A 5 6.08 -16.46 -9.84
N ASP A 6 5.14 -15.53 -10.03
CA ASP A 6 5.46 -14.15 -10.31
C ASP A 6 6.08 -13.50 -9.06
N LEU A 7 7.41 -13.32 -9.09
CA LEU A 7 8.18 -12.75 -7.97
C LEU A 7 7.80 -11.30 -7.70
N ASP A 8 7.54 -10.51 -8.74
CA ASP A 8 7.17 -9.10 -8.61
C ASP A 8 5.82 -8.97 -7.88
N LEU A 9 4.86 -9.82 -8.23
CA LEU A 9 3.57 -9.88 -7.54
C LEU A 9 3.72 -10.28 -6.06
N LEU A 10 4.63 -11.21 -5.76
CA LEU A 10 4.91 -11.65 -4.40
C LEU A 10 5.56 -10.54 -3.56
N GLU A 11 6.56 -9.86 -4.11
CA GLU A 11 7.24 -8.74 -3.45
C GLU A 11 6.26 -7.59 -3.14
N LYS A 12 5.40 -7.22 -4.10
CA LYS A 12 4.34 -6.22 -3.89
C LYS A 12 3.40 -6.63 -2.76
N ARG A 13 2.98 -7.89 -2.73
CA ARG A 13 2.10 -8.41 -1.68
C ARG A 13 2.75 -8.34 -0.29
N ILE A 14 4.05 -8.67 -0.19
CA ILE A 14 4.80 -8.63 1.07
C ILE A 14 4.96 -7.19 1.59
N ALA A 15 5.08 -6.21 0.68
CA ALA A 15 5.27 -4.81 1.04
C ALA A 15 3.99 -4.11 1.56
N ILE A 16 2.79 -4.52 1.11
CA ILE A 16 1.53 -3.85 1.44
C ILE A 16 1.33 -3.61 2.96
N PRO A 17 1.53 -4.58 3.87
CA PRO A 17 1.37 -4.35 5.31
C PRO A 17 2.28 -3.25 5.86
N ALA A 18 3.54 -3.18 5.40
CA ALA A 18 4.48 -2.16 5.83
C ALA A 18 4.05 -0.77 5.34
N LEU A 19 3.59 -0.68 4.08
CA LEU A 19 3.07 0.58 3.51
C LEU A 19 1.78 1.05 4.21
N LEU A 20 0.90 0.14 4.61
CA LEU A 20 -0.31 0.47 5.37
C LEU A 20 0.05 1.02 6.76
N ALA A 21 1.06 0.44 7.42
CA ALA A 21 1.57 0.93 8.69
C ALA A 21 2.25 2.31 8.52
N GLU A 22 3.03 2.51 7.45
CA GLU A 22 3.61 3.82 7.14
C GLU A 22 2.52 4.87 6.92
N LEU A 23 1.51 4.54 6.11
CA LEU A 23 0.38 5.43 5.85
C LEU A 23 -0.41 5.73 7.11
N SER A 24 -0.50 4.84 8.10
CA SER A 24 -1.27 5.11 9.32
C SER A 24 -0.65 6.23 10.17
N TYR A 25 0.67 6.44 10.09
CA TYR A 25 1.34 7.58 10.73
C TYR A 25 1.09 8.91 10.01
N LEU A 26 0.79 8.88 8.71
CA LEU A 26 0.58 10.07 7.88
C LEU A 26 -0.91 10.44 7.77
N ASN A 27 -1.77 9.44 7.60
CA ASN A 27 -3.20 9.56 7.41
C ASN A 27 -3.92 8.28 7.90
N GLU A 28 -4.26 8.25 9.18
CA GLU A 28 -4.91 7.12 9.84
C GLU A 28 -6.21 6.70 9.15
N GLN A 29 -7.08 7.66 8.85
CA GLN A 29 -8.39 7.37 8.23
C GLN A 29 -8.20 6.65 6.88
N ARG A 30 -7.30 7.17 6.04
CA ARG A 30 -7.04 6.59 4.73
C ARG A 30 -6.38 5.21 4.84
N SER A 31 -5.47 5.03 5.80
CA SER A 31 -4.87 3.72 6.08
C SER A 31 -5.93 2.68 6.44
N VAL A 32 -6.88 3.00 7.33
CA VAL A 32 -7.96 2.06 7.72
C VAL A 32 -8.84 1.68 6.53
N GLU A 33 -9.17 2.62 5.64
CA GLU A 33 -9.91 2.33 4.41
C GLU A 33 -9.16 1.32 3.53
N LEU A 34 -7.86 1.55 3.33
CA LEU A 34 -7.03 0.69 2.47
C LEU A 34 -6.70 -0.67 3.12
N VAL A 35 -6.65 -0.76 4.45
CA VAL A 35 -6.59 -2.04 5.17
C VAL A 35 -7.79 -2.91 4.83
N ARG A 36 -9.00 -2.32 4.75
CA ARG A 36 -10.21 -3.07 4.36
C ARG A 36 -10.12 -3.57 2.93
N VAL A 37 -9.68 -2.70 1.99
CA VAL A 37 -9.45 -3.09 0.59
C VAL A 37 -8.47 -4.27 0.48
N TRP A 38 -7.39 -4.24 1.26
CA TRP A 38 -6.42 -5.33 1.32
C TRP A 38 -7.01 -6.62 1.89
N GLY A 39 -7.69 -6.54 3.04
CA GLY A 39 -8.26 -7.69 3.74
C GLY A 39 -9.40 -8.35 2.97
N GLU A 40 -10.25 -7.56 2.33
CA GLU A 40 -11.40 -8.01 1.54
C GLU A 40 -11.02 -8.39 0.10
N LYS A 41 -9.80 -8.08 -0.33
CA LYS A 41 -9.27 -8.37 -1.69
C LYS A 41 -10.13 -7.79 -2.80
N THR A 42 -10.71 -6.62 -2.57
CA THR A 42 -11.57 -5.93 -3.55
C THR A 42 -10.79 -5.26 -4.67
N MET A 43 -9.45 -5.22 -4.57
CA MET A 43 -8.55 -4.62 -5.54
C MET A 43 -7.36 -5.55 -5.87
N PRO A 44 -6.87 -5.57 -7.12
CA PRO A 44 -5.63 -6.27 -7.48
C PRO A 44 -4.42 -5.77 -6.68
N ILE A 45 -3.49 -6.68 -6.36
CA ILE A 45 -2.31 -6.38 -5.54
C ILE A 45 -1.47 -5.25 -6.13
N THR A 46 -1.18 -5.28 -7.43
CA THR A 46 -0.39 -4.22 -8.09
C THR A 46 -1.08 -2.86 -7.98
N SER A 47 -2.38 -2.80 -8.24
CA SER A 47 -3.14 -1.54 -8.15
C SER A 47 -3.18 -0.99 -6.72
N LEU A 48 -3.33 -1.86 -5.71
CA LEU A 48 -3.31 -1.46 -4.30
C LEU A 48 -1.92 -0.98 -3.87
N TYR A 49 -0.87 -1.67 -4.32
CA TYR A 49 0.52 -1.27 -4.06
C TYR A 49 0.82 0.12 -4.62
N ASP A 50 0.49 0.36 -5.90
CA ASP A 50 0.70 1.66 -6.56
C ASP A 50 -0.09 2.78 -5.88
N LEU A 51 -1.33 2.48 -5.45
CA LEU A 51 -2.16 3.42 -4.70
C LEU A 51 -1.53 3.79 -3.36
N LEU A 52 -1.04 2.81 -2.60
CA LEU A 52 -0.40 3.06 -1.31
C LEU A 52 0.84 3.96 -1.43
N LEU A 53 1.70 3.69 -2.42
CA LEU A 53 2.86 4.54 -2.69
C LEU A 53 2.45 5.99 -2.99
N LYS A 54 1.40 6.17 -3.80
CA LYS A 54 0.87 7.49 -4.13
C LYS A 54 0.31 8.21 -2.90
N GLU A 55 -0.47 7.53 -2.06
CA GLU A 55 -1.08 8.12 -0.86
C GLU A 55 0.00 8.56 0.16
N ILE A 56 1.06 7.77 0.33
CA ILE A 56 2.21 8.12 1.17
C ILE A 56 2.94 9.35 0.62
N GLN A 57 3.18 9.40 -0.71
CA GLN A 57 3.82 10.55 -1.34
C GLN A 57 2.98 11.83 -1.21
N VAL A 58 1.66 11.74 -1.38
CA VAL A 58 0.77 12.90 -1.23
C VAL A 58 0.73 13.37 0.23
N SER A 59 0.60 12.45 1.18
CA SER A 59 0.48 12.79 2.60
C SER A 59 1.79 13.38 3.17
N SER A 60 2.94 12.91 2.70
CA SER A 60 4.24 13.50 3.06
C SER A 60 4.44 14.92 2.53
N CYS A 61 3.92 15.26 1.34
CA CYS A 61 3.93 16.64 0.84
C CYS A 61 3.01 17.58 1.64
N GLN A 62 1.90 17.08 2.20
CA GLN A 62 0.97 17.90 2.98
C GLN A 62 1.49 18.26 4.38
N GLN A 63 2.33 17.40 4.97
CA GLN A 63 2.95 17.66 6.28
C GLN A 63 4.10 18.67 6.24
N GLN A 64 4.66 18.99 5.06
CA GLN A 64 5.76 19.95 4.91
C GLN A 64 5.29 21.40 4.72
N ALA A 65 3.99 21.65 4.62
CA ALA A 65 3.41 22.97 4.34
C ALA A 65 2.77 23.65 5.57
N ASN A 66 3.01 23.13 6.78
CA ASN A 66 2.43 23.60 8.03
C ASN A 66 3.51 23.88 9.08
#